data_AF-A0AAW0D912-F1
#
_entry.id   AF-A0AAW0D912-F1
#
_cell.length_a   1.000
_cell.length_b   1.000
_cell.length_c   1.000
_cell.angle_alpha   90.00
_cell.angle_beta   90.00
_cell.angle_gamma   90.00
#
_symmetry.space_group_name_H-M   'P 1'
#
loop_
_entity.id
_entity.type
_entity.pdbx_description
1 polymer ?
#
loop_
_entity_poly.entity_id
_entity_poly.type
_entity_poly.pdbx_seq_one_letter_code
_entity_poly.pdbx_strand_id
1 'polypeptide(L)' 'MKYRATSNVKLPLRIIPTVTEIGTTKVSYDVTVKTNFHNKLSATGIVLRIPTPLNTTTVECQVANGKAKYVPAENVVVWK' A
#
# COMPACT_ATOMS: atom_id res chain seq x y z
N MET A 1 -9.09 -3.82 32.42
CA MET A 1 -7.86 -4.64 32.39
C MET A 1 -7.14 -4.38 31.07
N LYS A 2 -5.82 -4.20 31.07
CA LYS A 2 -5.00 -4.03 29.85
C LYS A 2 -4.08 -5.23 29.73
N TYR A 3 -4.01 -5.84 28.54
CA TYR A 3 -3.15 -7.01 28.28
C TYR A 3 -2.35 -6.80 26.99
N ARG A 4 -1.29 -7.60 26.81
CA ARG A 4 -0.43 -7.62 25.63
C ARG A 4 -0.17 -9.07 25.23
N ALA A 5 -0.37 -9.38 23.96
CA ALA A 5 0.01 -10.67 23.37
C ALA A 5 1.01 -10.44 22.24
N THR A 6 2.06 -11.27 22.17
CA THR A 6 3.11 -11.20 21.15
C THR A 6 3.19 -12.46 20.29
N SER A 7 2.59 -13.58 20.74
CA SER A 7 2.57 -14.86 20.03
C SER A 7 1.22 -15.14 19.38
N ASN A 8 1.24 -15.91 18.28
CA ASN A 8 0.05 -16.37 17.53
C ASN A 8 -0.87 -15.23 17.01
N VAL A 9 -0.29 -14.09 16.63
CA VAL A 9 -1.02 -12.96 16.06
C VAL A 9 -1.23 -13.16 14.56
N LYS A 10 -2.48 -13.23 14.12
CA LYS A 10 -2.83 -13.31 12.69
C LYS A 10 -2.93 -11.91 12.11
N LEU A 11 -1.98 -11.55 11.25
CA LEU A 11 -2.01 -10.30 10.50
C LEU A 11 -3.20 -10.32 9.53
N PRO A 12 -4.09 -9.30 9.53
CA PRO A 12 -5.28 -9.28 8.68
C PRO A 12 -4.95 -8.99 7.21
N LEU A 13 -3.89 -8.24 6.96
CA LEU A 13 -3.41 -7.85 5.64
C LEU A 13 -1.93 -8.20 5.51
N ARG A 14 -1.55 -8.70 4.35
CA ARG A 14 -0.16 -8.92 3.94
C ARG A 14 0.11 -8.09 2.70
N ILE A 15 1.14 -7.25 2.77
CA ILE A 15 1.56 -6.38 1.67
C ILE A 15 2.83 -6.98 1.08
N ILE A 16 2.88 -7.10 -0.24
CA ILE A 16 4.04 -7.58 -0.99
C ILE A 16 4.40 -6.47 -1.99
N PRO A 17 5.29 -5.54 -1.60
CA PRO A 17 5.76 -4.50 -2.49
C PRO A 17 6.95 -4.98 -3.30
N THR A 18 6.93 -4.70 -4.60
CA THR A 18 8.03 -4.90 -5.54
C THR A 18 8.38 -3.55 -6.13
N VAL A 19 9.62 -3.12 -5.94
CA VAL A 19 10.13 -1.86 -6.47
C VAL A 19 11.12 -2.18 -7.57
N THR A 20 10.91 -1.62 -8.75
CA THR A 20 11.79 -1.80 -9.90
C THR A 20 12.20 -0.43 -10.42
N GLU A 21 13.50 -0.18 -10.45
CA GLU A 21 14.06 1.03 -11.03
C GLU A 21 14.27 0.81 -12.53
N ILE A 22 13.67 1.68 -13.34
CA ILE A 22 13.78 1.62 -14.81
C ILE A 22 14.71 2.76 -15.21
N GLY A 23 15.99 2.41 -15.36
CA GLY A 23 17.05 3.38 -15.60
C GLY A 23 17.21 4.35 -14.44
N THR A 24 17.39 5.65 -14.74
CA THR A 24 17.58 6.70 -13.73
C THR A 24 16.37 7.63 -13.58
N THR A 25 15.37 7.49 -14.44
CA THR A 25 14.27 8.47 -14.60
C THR A 25 12.92 7.96 -14.12
N LYS A 26 12.74 6.64 -13.96
CA LYS A 26 11.45 6.04 -13.60
C LYS A 26 11.62 4.98 -12.53
N VAL A 27 10.68 4.94 -11.60
CA VAL A 27 10.54 3.87 -10.61
C VAL A 27 9.14 3.30 -10.76
N SER A 28 9.06 1.98 -10.93
CA SER A 28 7.81 1.23 -11.00
C SER A 28 7.57 0.50 -9.68
N TYR A 29 6.36 0.70 -9.14
CA TYR A 29 5.91 0.11 -7.88
C TYR A 29 4.77 -0.87 -8.18
N ASP A 30 5.02 -2.16 -7.96
CA ASP A 30 3.99 -3.18 -7.97
C ASP A 30 3.69 -3.59 -6.52
N VAL A 31 2.49 -3.26 -6.03
CA VAL A 31 2.10 -3.49 -4.65
C VAL A 31 0.90 -4.42 -4.59
N THR A 32 1.17 -5.69 -4.25
CA THR A 32 0.13 -6.70 -4.08
C THR A 32 -0.33 -6.76 -2.62
N VAL A 33 -1.63 -6.58 -2.40
CA VAL A 33 -2.26 -6.69 -1.07
C VAL A 33 -3.05 -8.00 -0.99
N LYS A 34 -2.74 -8.84 -0.01
CA LYS A 34 -3.44 -10.10 0.26
C LYS A 34 -4.14 -10.04 1.62
N THR A 35 -5.40 -10.42 1.65
CA THR A 35 -6.22 -10.53 2.87
C THR A 35 -6.05 -11.91 3.49
N ASN A 36 -5.93 -11.99 4.82
CA ASN A 36 -5.74 -13.25 5.56
C ASN A 36 -6.92 -13.54 6.53
N PHE A 37 -8.05 -12.85 6.34
CA PHE A 37 -9.28 -13.11 7.06
C PHE A 37 -10.22 -14.00 6.22
N HIS A 38 -11.22 -14.58 6.88
CA HIS A 38 -12.22 -15.41 6.22
C HIS A 38 -12.99 -14.60 5.16
N ASN A 39 -13.24 -15.17 3.98
CA ASN A 39 -13.98 -14.55 2.88
C ASN A 39 -15.37 -13.96 3.22
N LYS A 40 -15.98 -14.32 4.36
CA LYS A 40 -17.26 -13.72 4.82
C LYS A 40 -17.07 -12.37 5.51
N LEU A 41 -15.85 -12.07 5.93
CA LEU A 41 -15.49 -10.80 6.55
C LEU A 41 -15.01 -9.84 5.47
N SER A 42 -15.32 -8.57 5.61
CA SER A 42 -14.85 -7.50 4.72
C SER A 42 -14.22 -6.41 5.57
N ALA A 43 -13.07 -5.91 5.13
CA ALA A 43 -12.39 -4.79 5.77
C ALA A 43 -12.84 -3.48 5.12
N THR A 44 -13.17 -2.49 5.96
CA THR A 44 -13.55 -1.13 5.54
C THR A 44 -12.48 -0.14 5.97
N GLY A 45 -12.36 0.98 5.25
CA GLY A 45 -11.39 2.04 5.61
C GLY A 45 -9.92 1.64 5.41
N ILE A 46 -9.64 0.73 4.48
CA ILE A 46 -8.26 0.40 4.12
C ILE A 46 -7.66 1.61 3.41
N VAL A 47 -6.50 2.07 3.90
CA VAL A 47 -5.73 3.13 3.25
C VAL A 47 -4.29 2.67 3.16
N LEU A 48 -3.79 2.51 1.95
CA LEU A 48 -2.39 2.22 1.69
C LEU A 48 -1.66 3.52 1.34
N ARG A 49 -0.51 3.73 1.98
CA ARG A 49 0.36 4.87 1.75
C ARG A 49 1.67 4.34 1.16
N ILE A 50 1.90 4.64 -0.12
CA ILE A 50 3.10 4.23 -0.84
C ILE A 50 4.00 5.47 -0.96
N PRO A 51 5.16 5.52 -0.29
CA PRO A 51 6.06 6.65 -0.40
C PRO A 51 6.68 6.72 -1.80
N THR A 52 6.78 7.93 -2.34
CA THR A 52 7.45 8.21 -3.62
C THR A 52 8.73 9.00 -3.40
N PRO A 53 9.70 8.93 -4.33
CA PRO A 53 10.93 9.73 -4.27
C PRO A 53 10.66 11.24 -4.28
N LEU A 54 11.56 12.04 -3.72
CA LEU A 54 11.39 13.51 -3.65
C LEU A 54 11.46 14.20 -5.03
N ASN A 55 12.09 13.56 -6.01
CA ASN A 55 12.22 14.08 -7.37
C ASN A 55 11.05 13.64 -8.28
N THR A 56 9.94 13.18 -7.71
CA THR A 56 8.78 12.71 -8.47
C THR A 56 8.07 13.88 -9.15
N THR A 57 8.07 13.90 -10.49
CA THR A 57 7.38 14.91 -11.29
C THR A 57 5.97 14.50 -11.67
N THR A 58 5.79 13.24 -12.06
CA THR A 58 4.50 12.68 -12.49
C THR A 58 4.33 11.28 -11.95
N VAL A 59 3.13 10.96 -11.49
CA VAL A 59 2.77 9.60 -11.05
C VAL A 59 1.58 9.13 -11.86
N GLU A 60 1.73 7.98 -12.50
CA GLU A 60 0.63 7.25 -13.10
C GLU A 60 0.23 6.10 -12.17
N CYS A 61 -1.03 6.07 -11.73
CA CYS A 61 -1.54 5.02 -10.85
C CYS A 61 -2.57 4.19 -11.59
N GLN A 62 -2.26 2.92 -11.83
CA GLN A 62 -3.21 1.92 -12.33
C GLN A 62 -3.58 0.99 -11.16
N VAL A 63 -4.86 0.97 -10.77
CA VAL A 63 -5.36 0.13 -9.68
C VAL A 63 -6.55 -0.68 -10.14
N ALA A 64 -6.59 -1.96 -9.76
CA ALA A 64 -7.71 -2.84 -10.07
C ALA A 64 -8.95 -2.50 -9.23
N ASN A 65 -8.74 -2.22 -7.94
CA ASN A 65 -9.81 -1.95 -6.98
C ASN A 65 -9.54 -0.63 -6.23
N GLY A 66 -10.59 0.14 -5.95
CA GLY A 66 -10.48 1.40 -5.21
C GLY A 66 -10.00 2.58 -6.05
N LYS A 67 -9.44 3.60 -5.39
CA LYS A 67 -8.94 4.84 -5.98
C LYS A 67 -7.55 5.16 -5.43
N ALA A 68 -6.59 5.33 -6.31
CA ALA A 68 -5.26 5.83 -5.96
C ALA A 68 -5.11 7.29 -6.37
N LYS A 69 -4.54 8.10 -5.49
CA LYS A 69 -4.22 9.51 -5.75
C LYS A 69 -2.85 9.86 -5.18
N TYR A 70 -2.04 10.52 -6.00
CA TYR A 70 -0.79 11.11 -5.54
C TYR A 70 -1.05 12.39 -4.73
N VAL A 71 -0.40 12.50 -3.57
CA VAL A 71 -0.43 13.67 -2.69
C VAL A 71 0.97 14.29 -2.69
N PRO A 72 1.21 15.33 -3.52
CA PRO A 72 2.54 15.93 -3.68
C PRO A 72 3.12 16.52 -2.39
N ALA A 73 2.26 17.11 -1.55
CA ALA A 73 2.68 17.72 -0.29
C ALA A 73 3.36 16.73 0.68
N GLU A 74 3.00 15.46 0.60
CA GLU A 74 3.55 14.40 1.45
C GLU A 74 4.51 13.45 0.71
N ASN A 75 4.65 13.59 -0.61
CA ASN A 75 5.37 12.65 -1.47
C ASN A 75 4.88 11.20 -1.30
N VAL A 76 3.56 11.02 -1.25
CA VAL A 76 2.93 9.72 -1.03
C VAL A 76 1.80 9.50 -2.03
N VAL A 77 1.72 8.30 -2.58
CA VAL A 77 0.52 7.80 -3.24
C VAL A 77 -0.40 7.20 -2.18
N VAL A 78 -1.60 7.77 -2.07
CA VAL A 78 -2.65 7.29 -1.18
C VAL A 78 -3.61 6.44 -2.00
N TRP A 79 -3.72 5.17 -1.66
CA TRP A 79 -4.68 4.24 -2.24
C TRP A 79 -5.76 3.91 -1.22
N LYS A 80 -7.01 4.18 -1.57
CA LYS A 80 -8.21 3.91 -0.78
C LYS A 80 -9.13 2.94 -1.50
#